data_AF-D3DZR1-F1
#
_entry.id   AF-D3DZR1-F1
#
_cell.length_a   1.000
_cell.length_b   1.000
_cell.length_c   1.000
_cell.angle_alpha   90.00
_cell.angle_beta   90.00
_cell.angle_gamma   90.00
#
_symmetry.space_group_name_H-M   'P 1'
#
loop_
_entity.id
_entity.type
_entity.pdbx_description
1 polymer ?
#
loop_
_entity_poly.entity_id
_entity_poly.type
_entity_poly.pdbx_seq_one_letter_code
_entity_poly.pdbx_strand_id
1 'polypeptide(L)'
;MDKRINFVSISRFTLLVAIFLLIINKIQFHAKILDYMALALAIFAIICIIIFIIQFKKGLVEFPIKVVVETNVDKALADGAITEEQAENIPKRVVLNANDIFLNLVFNLAIANHFDLLPVDVLREYIPDIPPANLMRLYEKSREISDDLNDYFRSQKFLNKADVITRSDEIKTYLRETYPWMDDVTLDNTFDYFFLGIGNG
;
A
#
# COMPACT_ATOMS: atom_id res chain seq x y z
N MET A 1 -9.88 15.85 4.65
CA MET A 1 -9.36 15.75 3.27
C MET A 1 -8.10 16.59 3.18
N ASP A 2 -6.93 15.98 3.42
CA ASP A 2 -5.66 16.67 3.24
C ASP A 2 -5.40 16.88 1.74
N LYS A 3 -5.45 18.13 1.28
CA LYS A 3 -4.98 18.50 -0.06
C LYS A 3 -3.45 18.47 -0.07
N ARG A 4 -2.85 17.28 -0.05
CA ARG A 4 -1.40 17.15 -0.25
C ARG A 4 -1.06 17.57 -1.68
N ILE A 5 -0.11 18.48 -1.81
CA ILE A 5 0.34 19.02 -3.10
C ILE A 5 1.00 17.88 -3.90
N ASN A 6 0.49 17.60 -5.10
CA ASN A 6 1.05 16.58 -5.98
C ASN A 6 2.22 17.16 -6.81
N PHE A 7 3.40 17.17 -6.20
CA PHE A 7 4.63 17.69 -6.81
C PHE A 7 5.02 17.00 -8.14
N VAL A 8 4.62 15.73 -8.33
CA VAL A 8 4.85 15.00 -9.59
C VAL A 8 4.00 15.59 -10.71
N SER A 9 2.71 15.82 -10.46
CA SER A 9 1.80 16.43 -11.43
C SER A 9 2.20 17.86 -11.76
N ILE A 10 2.62 18.64 -10.75
CA ILE A 10 3.13 20.00 -10.96
C ILE A 10 4.38 19.96 -11.84
N SER A 11 5.37 19.13 -11.51
CA SER A 11 6.60 19.01 -12.31
C SER A 11 6.32 18.67 -13.77
N ARG A 12 5.47 17.67 -14.02
CA ARG A 12 5.08 17.27 -15.39
C ARG A 12 4.40 18.41 -16.14
N PHE A 13 3.48 19.10 -15.49
CA PHE A 13 2.79 20.25 -16.09
C PHE A 13 3.78 21.37 -16.43
N THR A 14 4.64 21.75 -15.50
CA THR A 14 5.63 22.82 -15.72
C THR A 14 6.61 22.45 -16.85
N LEU A 15 7.05 21.19 -16.91
CA LEU A 15 7.91 20.69 -17.98
C LEU A 15 7.22 20.74 -19.35
N LEU A 16 5.95 20.35 -19.43
CA LEU A 16 5.16 20.45 -20.66
C LEU A 16 5.04 21.89 -21.14
N VAL A 17 4.77 22.83 -20.24
CA VAL A 17 4.71 24.26 -20.56
C VAL A 17 6.07 24.77 -21.04
N ALA A 18 7.17 24.36 -20.41
CA ALA A 18 8.53 24.72 -20.84
C ALA A 18 8.82 24.25 -22.28
N ILE A 19 8.49 22.98 -22.59
CA ILE A 19 8.65 22.41 -23.94
C ILE A 19 7.80 23.18 -24.95
N PHE A 20 6.55 23.47 -24.61
CA PHE A 20 5.64 24.21 -25.48
C PHE A 20 6.15 25.61 -25.80
N LEU A 21 6.67 26.33 -24.79
CA LEU A 21 7.28 27.65 -24.97
C LEU A 21 8.50 27.59 -25.90
N LEU A 22 9.36 26.57 -25.77
CA LEU A 22 10.50 26.39 -26.68
C LEU A 22 10.05 26.15 -28.12
N ILE A 23 9.03 25.32 -28.33
CA ILE A 23 8.49 25.03 -29.66
C ILE A 23 7.93 26.31 -30.30
N ILE A 24 7.07 27.04 -29.58
CA ILE A 24 6.48 28.29 -30.08
C ILE A 24 7.56 29.34 -30.35
N ASN A 25 8.53 29.49 -29.45
CA ASN A 25 9.61 30.46 -29.62
C ASN A 25 10.43 30.15 -30.89
N LYS A 26 10.71 28.87 -31.13
CA LYS A 26 11.45 28.41 -32.31
C LYS A 26 10.69 28.55 -33.62
N ILE A 27 9.35 28.57 -33.60
CA ILE A 27 8.53 28.69 -34.82
C ILE A 27 8.17 30.14 -35.14
N GLN A 28 7.80 30.95 -34.14
CA GLN A 28 7.17 32.26 -34.37
C GLN A 28 7.97 33.47 -33.88
N PHE A 29 8.55 33.41 -32.67
CA PHE A 29 8.95 34.65 -31.97
C PHE A 29 10.46 34.89 -31.93
N HIS A 30 11.26 33.83 -31.87
CA HIS A 30 12.73 33.86 -31.79
C HIS A 30 13.27 34.83 -30.70
N ALA A 31 12.55 34.92 -29.59
CA ALA A 31 12.81 35.86 -28.50
C ALA A 31 13.59 35.18 -27.38
N LYS A 32 14.73 35.76 -26.99
CA LYS A 32 15.58 35.26 -25.88
C LYS A 32 14.83 35.16 -24.54
N ILE A 33 13.83 36.02 -24.32
CA ILE A 33 13.07 36.01 -23.06
C ILE A 33 12.24 34.74 -22.90
N LEU A 34 11.72 34.18 -23.99
CA LEU A 34 10.97 32.92 -23.97
C LEU A 34 11.89 31.72 -23.67
N ASP A 35 13.14 31.75 -24.14
CA ASP A 35 14.14 30.74 -23.80
C ASP A 35 14.48 30.77 -22.30
N TYR A 36 14.67 31.96 -21.71
CA TYR A 36 14.91 32.10 -20.27
C TYR A 36 13.71 31.65 -19.43
N MET A 37 12.48 31.96 -19.87
CA MET A 37 11.26 31.49 -19.20
C MET A 37 11.13 29.96 -19.25
N ALA A 38 11.38 29.34 -20.42
CA ALA A 38 11.35 27.90 -20.55
C ALA A 38 12.42 27.23 -19.68
N LEU A 39 13.63 27.79 -19.62
CA LEU A 39 14.70 27.30 -18.74
C LEU A 39 14.30 27.39 -17.26
N ALA A 40 13.73 28.52 -16.83
CA ALA A 40 13.27 28.69 -15.45
C ALA A 40 12.18 27.67 -15.07
N LEU A 41 11.25 27.40 -15.97
CA LEU A 41 10.20 26.38 -15.80
C LEU A 41 10.79 24.96 -15.74
N ALA A 42 11.79 24.65 -16.55
CA ALA A 42 12.49 23.36 -16.49
C ALA A 42 13.24 23.17 -15.16
N ILE A 43 13.94 24.21 -14.69
CA ILE A 43 14.61 24.20 -13.37
C ILE A 43 13.58 23.99 -12.25
N PHE A 44 12.45 24.69 -12.31
CA PHE A 44 11.37 24.50 -11.33
C PHE A 44 10.81 23.07 -11.35
N ALA A 45 10.61 22.48 -12.54
CA ALA A 45 10.17 21.09 -12.67
C ALA A 45 11.14 20.10 -12.00
N ILE A 46 12.45 20.33 -12.12
CA ILE A 46 13.49 19.54 -11.45
C ILE A 46 13.41 19.70 -9.93
N ILE A 47 13.26 20.93 -9.43
CA ILE A 47 13.11 21.21 -7.99
C ILE A 47 11.89 20.47 -7.43
N CYS A 48 10.75 20.50 -8.12
CA CYS A 48 9.56 19.76 -7.72
C CYS A 48 9.81 18.24 -7.62
N ILE A 49 10.57 17.65 -8.55
CA ILE A 49 10.94 16.22 -8.49
C ILE A 49 11.85 15.94 -7.30
N ILE A 50 12.84 16.81 -7.03
CA ILE A 50 13.73 16.65 -5.87
C ILE A 50 12.93 16.69 -4.56
N ILE A 51 12.03 17.67 -4.42
CA ILE A 51 11.14 17.76 -3.25
C ILE A 51 10.29 16.50 -3.11
N PHE A 52 9.70 16.01 -4.22
CA PHE A 52 8.95 14.77 -4.23
C PHE A 52 9.80 13.58 -3.77
N ILE A 53 11.02 13.41 -4.29
CA ILE A 53 11.93 12.32 -3.91
C ILE A 53 12.26 12.40 -2.41
N ILE A 54 12.50 13.59 -1.88
CA ILE A 54 12.76 13.79 -0.45
C ILE A 54 11.53 13.38 0.38
N GLN A 55 10.33 13.82 0.00
CA GLN A 55 9.10 13.48 0.71
C GLN A 55 8.80 11.97 0.60
N PHE A 56 9.07 11.35 -0.55
CA PHE A 56 8.95 9.92 -0.75
C PHE A 56 9.91 9.14 0.15
N LYS A 57 11.19 9.53 0.20
CA LYS A 57 12.18 8.92 1.13
C LYS A 57 11.80 9.08 2.59
N LYS A 58 11.13 10.19 2.94
CA LYS A 58 10.60 10.45 4.29
C LYS A 58 9.25 9.77 4.56
N GLY A 59 8.69 9.03 3.61
CA GLY A 59 7.39 8.35 3.74
C GLY A 59 6.17 9.28 3.85
N LEU A 60 6.33 10.55 3.46
CA LEU A 60 5.27 11.56 3.50
C LEU A 60 4.33 11.48 2.29
N VAL A 61 4.75 10.78 1.23
CA VAL A 61 3.93 10.52 0.04
C VAL A 61 3.61 9.04 -0.03
N GLU A 62 2.31 8.75 -0.05
CA GLU A 62 1.81 7.41 -0.37
C GLU A 62 1.85 7.21 -1.87
N PHE A 63 2.67 6.28 -2.33
CA PHE A 63 2.50 5.73 -3.66
C PHE A 63 1.57 4.54 -3.53
N PRO A 64 0.36 4.55 -4.13
CA PRO A 64 -0.38 3.33 -4.31
C PRO A 64 0.41 2.48 -5.31
N ILE A 65 1.34 1.68 -4.80
CA ILE A 65 2.00 0.66 -5.61
C ILE A 65 0.90 -0.34 -5.93
N LYS A 66 0.60 -0.53 -7.22
CA LYS A 66 -0.33 -1.56 -7.68
C LYS A 66 0.50 -2.71 -8.19
N VAL A 67 0.40 -3.86 -7.54
CA VAL A 67 1.00 -5.10 -8.04
C VAL A 67 0.03 -5.66 -9.07
N VAL A 68 0.49 -5.81 -10.30
CA VAL A 68 -0.26 -6.48 -11.36
C VAL A 68 0.24 -7.92 -11.39
N VAL A 69 -0.61 -8.85 -10.97
CA VAL A 69 -0.35 -10.28 -11.12
C VAL A 69 -0.98 -10.71 -12.43
N GLU A 70 -0.15 -11.16 -13.37
CA GLU A 70 -0.59 -11.74 -14.62
C GLU A 70 -0.50 -13.26 -14.51
N THR A 71 -1.64 -13.91 -14.60
CA THR A 71 -1.75 -15.37 -14.55
C THR A 71 -1.51 -15.88 -15.95
N ASN A 72 -0.49 -16.73 -16.14
CA ASN A 72 -0.17 -17.29 -17.46
C ASN A 72 -1.11 -18.47 -17.79
N VAL A 73 -2.40 -18.16 -17.94
CA VAL A 73 -3.48 -19.12 -18.23
C VAL A 73 -3.22 -19.84 -19.55
N ASP A 74 -2.69 -19.13 -20.55
CA ASP A 74 -2.47 -19.69 -21.88
C ASP A 74 -1.37 -20.77 -21.84
N LYS A 75 -0.32 -20.58 -21.03
CA LYS A 75 0.69 -21.62 -20.79
C LYS A 75 0.12 -22.79 -19.99
N ALA A 76 -0.64 -22.54 -18.93
CA ALA A 76 -1.24 -23.60 -18.12
C ALA A 76 -2.22 -24.47 -18.94
N LEU A 77 -2.93 -23.88 -19.90
CA LEU A 77 -3.80 -24.57 -20.84
C LEU A 77 -3.00 -25.41 -21.84
N ALA A 78 -1.92 -24.85 -22.40
CA ALA A 78 -1.03 -25.56 -23.32
C ALA A 78 -0.28 -26.74 -22.65
N ASP A 79 0.06 -26.58 -21.36
CA ASP A 79 0.70 -27.61 -20.54
C ASP A 79 -0.33 -28.65 -20.03
N GLY A 80 -1.63 -28.47 -20.30
CA GLY A 80 -2.71 -29.37 -19.87
C GLY A 80 -3.00 -29.36 -18.36
N ALA A 81 -2.49 -28.36 -17.65
CA ALA A 81 -2.68 -28.23 -16.19
C ALA A 81 -4.09 -27.75 -15.80
N ILE A 82 -4.81 -27.13 -16.74
CA ILE A 82 -6.19 -26.65 -16.60
C ILE A 82 -7.00 -26.97 -17.86
N THR A 83 -8.32 -27.07 -17.74
CA THR A 83 -9.24 -27.22 -18.89
C THR A 83 -9.60 -25.88 -19.52
N GLU A 84 -10.14 -25.88 -20.74
CA GLU A 84 -10.66 -24.67 -21.40
C GLU A 84 -11.75 -23.98 -20.55
N GLU A 85 -12.64 -24.77 -19.95
CA GLU A 85 -13.71 -24.27 -19.07
C GLU A 85 -13.15 -23.61 -17.79
N GLN A 86 -12.05 -24.14 -17.24
CA GLN A 86 -11.35 -23.51 -16.11
C GLN A 86 -10.62 -22.23 -16.53
N ALA A 87 -10.02 -22.22 -17.71
CA ALA A 87 -9.28 -21.07 -18.24
C ALA A 87 -10.16 -19.83 -18.44
N GLU A 88 -11.42 -19.99 -18.84
CA GLU A 88 -12.38 -18.88 -19.00
C GLU A 88 -12.73 -18.19 -17.68
N ASN A 89 -12.66 -18.91 -16.56
CA ASN A 89 -13.02 -18.41 -15.24
C ASN A 89 -11.83 -17.87 -14.43
N ILE A 90 -10.60 -18.09 -14.88
CA ILE A 90 -9.40 -17.61 -14.19
C ILE A 90 -9.12 -16.16 -14.63
N PRO A 91 -9.10 -15.19 -13.70
CA PRO A 91 -8.71 -13.82 -14.03
C PRO A 91 -7.25 -13.81 -14.51
N LYS A 92 -7.06 -13.47 -15.79
CA LYS A 92 -5.73 -13.36 -16.42
C LYS A 92 -4.88 -12.23 -15.82
N ARG A 93 -5.54 -11.24 -15.21
CA ARG A 93 -4.89 -10.08 -14.62
C ARG A 93 -5.61 -9.66 -13.34
N VAL A 94 -4.89 -9.68 -12.22
CA VAL A 94 -5.37 -9.18 -10.93
C VAL A 94 -4.55 -7.97 -10.54
N VAL A 95 -5.21 -6.87 -10.20
CA VAL A 95 -4.54 -5.64 -9.73
C VAL A 95 -4.71 -5.58 -8.22
N LEU A 96 -3.63 -5.85 -7.49
CA LEU A 96 -3.58 -5.80 -6.03
C LEU A 96 -3.01 -4.46 -5.59
N ASN A 97 -3.56 -3.91 -4.51
CA ASN A 97 -2.97 -2.75 -3.85
C ASN A 97 -1.81 -3.23 -2.96
N ALA A 98 -0.59 -2.83 -3.28
CA ALA A 98 0.58 -3.30 -2.55
C ALA A 98 0.58 -2.80 -1.11
N ASN A 99 -0.04 -1.65 -0.81
CA ASN A 99 -0.15 -1.20 0.58
C ASN A 99 -0.93 -2.21 1.41
N ASP A 100 -1.96 -2.83 0.85
CA ASP A 100 -2.75 -3.84 1.55
C ASP A 100 -1.92 -5.11 1.75
N ILE A 101 -1.19 -5.55 0.72
CA ILE A 101 -0.25 -6.69 0.82
C ILE A 101 0.81 -6.44 1.91
N PHE A 102 1.46 -5.27 1.89
CA PHE A 102 2.51 -4.95 2.86
C PHE A 102 1.93 -4.78 4.26
N LEU A 103 0.72 -4.25 4.40
CA LEU A 103 0.05 -4.16 5.69
C LEU A 103 -0.30 -5.55 6.23
N ASN A 104 -0.83 -6.48 5.42
CA ASN A 104 -1.02 -7.87 5.84
C ASN A 104 0.28 -8.52 6.31
N LEU A 105 1.38 -8.33 5.59
CA LEU A 105 2.67 -8.89 5.99
C LEU A 105 3.16 -8.29 7.31
N VAL A 106 3.20 -6.97 7.42
CA VAL A 106 3.67 -6.28 8.63
C VAL A 106 2.77 -6.59 9.83
N PHE A 107 1.46 -6.66 9.63
CA PHE A 107 0.50 -6.96 10.68
C PHE A 107 0.64 -8.40 11.18
N ASN A 108 0.77 -9.39 10.28
CA ASN A 108 1.04 -10.77 10.69
C ASN A 108 2.39 -10.93 11.38
N LEU A 109 3.44 -10.23 10.93
CA LEU A 109 4.72 -10.20 11.63
C LEU A 109 4.58 -9.59 13.03
N ALA A 110 3.78 -8.53 13.18
CA ALA A 110 3.48 -7.94 14.47
C ALA A 110 2.72 -8.93 15.38
N ILE A 111 1.68 -9.60 14.89
CA ILE A 111 0.97 -10.67 15.63
C ILE A 111 1.94 -11.76 16.08
N ALA A 112 2.78 -12.27 15.18
CA ALA A 112 3.73 -13.33 15.48
C ALA A 112 4.79 -12.95 16.53
N ASN A 113 5.01 -11.64 16.73
CA ASN A 113 5.91 -11.09 17.73
C ASN A 113 5.14 -10.39 18.86
N HIS A 114 3.86 -10.70 19.07
CA HIS A 114 3.02 -10.14 20.14
C HIS A 114 2.97 -8.60 20.18
N PHE A 115 3.14 -7.97 19.02
CA PHE A 115 3.28 -6.52 18.85
C PHE A 115 4.45 -5.90 19.65
N ASP A 116 5.44 -6.71 20.04
CA ASP A 116 6.71 -6.21 20.54
C ASP A 116 7.44 -5.41 19.45
N LEU A 117 8.28 -4.47 19.91
CA LEU A 117 9.01 -3.53 19.07
C LEU A 117 9.91 -4.28 18.08
N LEU A 118 9.44 -4.42 16.83
CA LEU A 118 10.20 -5.04 15.76
C LEU A 118 11.25 -4.05 15.24
N PRO A 119 12.55 -4.38 15.27
CA PRO A 119 13.56 -3.56 14.63
C PRO A 119 13.24 -3.43 13.15
N VAL A 120 13.31 -2.20 12.62
CA VAL A 120 13.05 -1.94 11.19
C VAL A 120 13.98 -2.75 10.29
N ASP A 121 15.16 -3.09 10.78
CA ASP A 121 16.10 -3.96 10.06
C ASP A 121 15.53 -5.36 9.83
N VAL A 122 14.76 -5.91 10.78
CA VAL A 122 14.04 -7.19 10.59
C VAL A 122 12.97 -7.04 9.51
N LEU A 123 12.19 -5.95 9.53
CA LEU A 123 11.18 -5.69 8.49
C LEU A 123 11.82 -5.53 7.09
N ARG A 124 13.05 -5.01 7.02
CA ARG A 124 13.80 -4.88 5.77
C ARG A 124 14.31 -6.21 5.22
N GLU A 125 14.50 -7.24 6.05
CA GLU A 125 14.86 -8.57 5.55
C GLU A 125 13.70 -9.17 4.73
N TYR A 126 12.46 -8.91 5.16
CA TYR A 126 11.26 -9.38 4.46
C TYR A 126 10.84 -8.48 3.30
N ILE A 127 11.09 -7.16 3.40
CA ILE A 127 10.73 -6.19 2.36
C ILE A 127 11.88 -5.19 2.10
N PRO A 128 12.96 -5.61 1.41
CA PRO A 128 14.19 -4.82 1.29
C PRO A 128 14.05 -3.55 0.46
N ASP A 129 13.11 -3.52 -0.47
CA ASP A 129 12.91 -2.44 -1.43
C ASP A 129 12.01 -1.30 -0.91
N ILE A 130 11.40 -1.46 0.26
CA ILE A 130 10.58 -0.41 0.86
C ILE A 130 11.46 0.53 1.70
N PRO A 131 11.32 1.87 1.51
CA PRO A 131 12.01 2.83 2.37
C PRO A 131 11.72 2.59 3.86
N PRO A 132 12.73 2.67 4.74
CA PRO A 132 12.57 2.43 6.19
C PRO A 132 11.43 3.25 6.83
N ALA A 133 11.25 4.50 6.40
CA ALA A 133 10.17 5.36 6.88
C ALA A 133 8.77 4.81 6.58
N ASN A 134 8.59 4.17 5.42
CA ASN A 134 7.31 3.53 5.09
C ASN A 134 7.09 2.26 5.91
N LEU A 135 8.14 1.48 6.17
CA LEU A 135 8.06 0.30 7.05
C LEU A 135 7.69 0.69 8.48
N MET A 136 8.36 1.71 9.04
CA MET A 136 8.03 2.28 10.36
C MET A 136 6.56 2.69 10.42
N ARG A 137 6.09 3.43 9.40
CA ARG A 137 4.70 3.89 9.35
C ARG A 137 3.69 2.74 9.24
N LEU A 138 3.97 1.70 8.45
CA LEU A 138 3.12 0.52 8.39
C LEU A 138 3.06 -0.21 9.74
N TYR A 139 4.19 -0.27 10.43
CA TYR A 139 4.26 -0.87 11.76
C TYR A 139 3.54 -0.01 12.83
N GLU A 140 3.70 1.31 12.81
CA GLU A 140 2.91 2.22 13.66
C GLU A 140 1.40 2.03 13.44
N LYS A 141 0.98 1.99 12.17
CA LYS A 141 -0.41 1.70 11.81
C LYS A 141 -0.87 0.33 12.33
N SER A 142 -0.01 -0.70 12.29
CA SER A 142 -0.33 -2.02 12.85
C SER A 142 -0.59 -1.95 14.36
N ARG A 143 0.15 -1.11 15.08
CA ARG A 143 -0.03 -0.90 16.53
C ARG A 143 -1.32 -0.16 16.85
N GLU A 144 -1.64 0.88 16.10
CA GLU A 144 -2.93 1.60 16.23
C GLU A 144 -4.11 0.63 16.06
N ILE A 145 -4.05 -0.23 15.03
CA ILE A 145 -5.08 -1.25 14.79
C ILE A 145 -5.16 -2.25 15.96
N SER A 146 -4.02 -2.66 16.53
CA SER A 146 -4.00 -3.54 17.71
C SER A 146 -4.70 -2.90 18.92
N ASP A 147 -4.47 -1.60 19.16
CA ASP A 147 -5.14 -0.87 20.25
C ASP A 147 -6.66 -0.81 20.02
N ASP A 148 -7.08 -0.47 18.79
CA ASP A 148 -8.50 -0.46 18.39
C ASP A 148 -9.16 -1.84 18.59
N LEU A 149 -8.48 -2.93 18.20
CA LEU A 149 -8.98 -4.29 18.36
C LEU A 149 -9.09 -4.72 19.81
N ASN A 150 -8.12 -4.33 20.65
CA ASN A 150 -8.17 -4.57 22.09
C ASN A 150 -9.36 -3.85 22.74
N ASP A 151 -9.63 -2.61 22.35
CA ASP A 151 -10.77 -1.84 22.84
C ASP A 151 -12.10 -2.44 22.37
N TYR A 152 -12.18 -2.85 21.10
CA TYR A 152 -13.33 -3.57 20.58
C TYR A 152 -13.56 -4.87 21.37
N PHE A 153 -12.53 -5.71 21.54
CA PHE A 153 -12.62 -6.96 22.30
C PHE A 153 -13.14 -6.73 23.72
N ARG A 154 -12.60 -5.72 24.43
CA ARG A 154 -13.04 -5.37 25.79
C ARG A 154 -14.48 -4.85 25.84
N SER A 155 -14.95 -4.19 24.78
CA SER A 155 -16.33 -3.68 24.68
C SER A 155 -17.35 -4.79 24.45
N GLN A 156 -16.95 -5.86 23.74
CA GLN A 156 -17.77 -7.03 23.51
C GLN A 156 -17.81 -7.84 24.80
N LYS A 157 -18.97 -7.86 25.48
CA LYS A 157 -19.19 -8.57 26.75
C LYS A 157 -19.23 -10.09 26.55
N PHE A 158 -18.14 -10.70 26.10
CA PHE A 158 -18.04 -12.13 25.89
C PHE A 158 -18.18 -12.88 27.22
N LEU A 159 -19.06 -13.88 27.26
CA LEU A 159 -19.37 -14.60 28.50
C LEU A 159 -18.28 -15.62 28.84
N ASN A 160 -17.67 -16.24 27.83
CA ASN A 160 -16.59 -17.22 27.95
C ASN A 160 -15.96 -17.50 26.57
N LYS A 161 -14.93 -18.36 26.51
CA LYS A 161 -14.26 -18.71 25.25
C LYS A 161 -15.17 -19.44 24.24
N ALA A 162 -16.16 -20.21 24.70
CA ALA A 162 -17.10 -20.88 23.81
C ALA A 162 -18.02 -19.89 23.10
N ASP A 163 -18.47 -18.84 23.80
CA ASP A 163 -19.25 -17.72 23.23
C ASP A 163 -18.48 -17.03 22.09
N VAL A 164 -17.19 -16.76 22.30
CA VAL A 164 -16.30 -16.21 21.26
C VAL A 164 -16.23 -17.12 20.04
N ILE A 165 -16.05 -18.42 20.22
CA ILE A 165 -16.00 -19.40 19.12
C ILE A 165 -17.32 -19.42 18.36
N THR A 166 -18.47 -19.43 19.05
CA THR A 166 -19.78 -19.46 18.40
C THR A 166 -20.10 -18.17 17.63
N ARG A 167 -19.44 -17.06 17.97
CA ARG A 167 -19.57 -15.77 17.28
C ARG A 167 -18.42 -15.49 16.30
N SER A 168 -17.62 -16.51 15.95
CA SER A 168 -16.49 -16.37 15.02
C SER A 168 -16.90 -15.68 13.72
N ASP A 169 -17.99 -16.13 13.08
CA ASP A 169 -18.43 -15.58 11.79
C ASP A 169 -18.86 -14.12 11.90
N GLU A 170 -19.53 -13.74 12.99
CA GLU A 170 -19.93 -12.36 13.28
C GLU A 170 -18.69 -11.47 13.46
N ILE A 171 -17.72 -11.92 14.26
CA ILE A 171 -16.48 -11.18 14.53
C ILE A 171 -15.66 -11.04 13.24
N LYS A 172 -15.50 -12.12 12.47
CA LYS A 172 -14.77 -12.09 11.19
C LYS A 172 -15.47 -11.21 10.16
N THR A 173 -16.80 -11.14 10.17
CA THR A 173 -17.56 -10.21 9.32
C THR A 173 -17.27 -8.76 9.72
N TYR A 174 -17.35 -8.44 11.01
CA TYR A 174 -17.00 -7.11 11.53
C TYR A 174 -15.56 -6.71 11.15
N LEU A 175 -14.59 -7.63 11.30
CA LEU A 175 -13.20 -7.38 10.95
C LEU A 175 -13.03 -7.11 9.45
N ARG A 176 -13.69 -7.87 8.56
CA ARG A 176 -13.65 -7.62 7.11
C ARG A 176 -14.26 -6.27 6.73
N GLU A 177 -15.36 -5.89 7.37
CA GLU A 177 -16.01 -4.60 7.11
C GLU A 177 -15.17 -3.42 7.61
N THR A 178 -14.53 -3.58 8.77
CA THR A 178 -13.70 -2.54 9.40
C THR A 178 -12.32 -2.42 8.75
N TYR A 179 -11.73 -3.56 8.39
CA TYR A 179 -10.38 -3.69 7.84
C TYR A 179 -10.41 -4.45 6.51
N PRO A 180 -10.95 -3.85 5.44
CA PRO A 180 -11.16 -4.52 4.15
C PRO A 180 -9.86 -4.91 3.42
N TRP A 181 -8.72 -4.46 3.92
CA TRP A 181 -7.40 -4.83 3.41
C TRP A 181 -6.97 -6.22 3.90
N MET A 182 -7.56 -6.76 4.98
CA MET A 182 -7.17 -8.05 5.54
C MET A 182 -7.51 -9.18 4.58
N ASP A 183 -6.49 -9.97 4.22
CA ASP A 183 -6.71 -11.25 3.55
C ASP A 183 -7.23 -12.32 4.53
N ASP A 184 -7.68 -13.46 4.00
CA ASP A 184 -8.29 -14.52 4.81
C ASP A 184 -7.33 -15.06 5.89
N VAL A 185 -6.03 -15.15 5.58
CA VAL A 185 -5.01 -15.63 6.53
C VAL A 185 -4.82 -14.63 7.67
N THR A 186 -4.70 -13.35 7.34
CA THR A 186 -4.53 -12.27 8.32
C THR A 186 -5.76 -12.13 9.19
N LEU A 187 -6.95 -12.27 8.60
CA LEU A 187 -8.21 -12.28 9.32
C LEU A 187 -8.26 -13.40 10.36
N ASP A 188 -7.87 -14.62 9.97
CA ASP A 188 -7.84 -15.77 10.86
C ASP A 188 -6.81 -15.58 11.99
N ASN A 189 -5.59 -15.15 11.66
CA ASN A 189 -4.55 -14.85 12.66
C ASN A 189 -4.99 -13.75 13.64
N THR A 190 -5.68 -12.72 13.14
CA THR A 190 -6.22 -11.63 13.96
C THR A 190 -7.25 -12.16 14.94
N PHE A 191 -8.19 -12.99 14.46
CA PHE A 191 -9.19 -13.61 15.30
C PHE A 191 -8.55 -14.49 16.39
N ASP A 192 -7.61 -15.34 16.01
CA ASP A 192 -6.95 -16.27 16.92
C ASP A 192 -6.14 -15.55 18.00
N TYR A 193 -5.45 -14.47 17.64
CA TYR A 193 -4.64 -13.67 18.56
C TYR A 193 -5.51 -12.86 19.53
N PHE A 194 -6.41 -12.00 19.03
CA PHE A 194 -7.13 -11.05 19.87
C PHE A 194 -8.33 -11.67 20.60
N PHE A 195 -8.98 -12.68 20.02
CA PHE A 195 -10.24 -13.20 20.55
C PHE A 195 -10.10 -14.57 21.20
N LEU A 196 -9.26 -15.46 20.66
CA LEU A 196 -9.02 -16.78 21.24
C LEU A 196 -7.81 -16.84 22.17
N GLY A 197 -6.92 -15.84 22.10
CA GLY A 197 -5.68 -15.77 22.88
C GLY A 197 -4.70 -16.91 22.59
N ILE A 198 -4.76 -17.50 21.39
CA ILE A 198 -3.94 -18.66 21.00
C ILE A 198 -2.47 -18.25 20.80
N GLY A 199 -2.21 -16.96 20.57
CA GLY A 199 -0.87 -16.39 20.44
C GLY A 199 -0.45 -15.50 21.62
N ASN A 200 -0.84 -15.77 22.87
CA ASN A 200 -0.38 -15.01 24.05
C ASN A 200 0.39 -15.91 25.06
N GLY A 201 0.93 -17.03 24.58
CA GLY A 201 1.63 -18.05 25.40
C GLY A 201 3.13 -17.86 25.45
#